data_AF-G3VG55-F1
#
_entry.id   AF-G3VG55-F1
#
_cell.length_a   1.000
_cell.length_b   1.000
_cell.length_c   1.000
_cell.angle_alpha   90.00
_cell.angle_beta   90.00
_cell.angle_gamma   90.00
#
_symmetry.space_group_name_H-M   'P 1'
#
loop_
_entity.id
_entity.type
_entity.pdbx_description
1 polymer ?
#
loop_
_entity_poly.entity_id
_entity_poly.type
_entity_poly.pdbx_seq_one_letter_code
_entity_poly.pdbx_strand_id
1 'polypeptide(L)'
;MLPFFLSRGFYRVYHQDVEKEKETHNYLSTEEIKEKVHNYNLTVTDKLKMTLNSNGIYTGFIKVQMELCRPLSVWTSRNEEKHAFINNGCMNTLHISSTNTVREVIEALLKKFLVSESPAKFALYKRCHKEDQVYTCKLSDREHPLYLRLVAGPKTETLSFVLRERETGEWEAFSLPELQNFLRILNKEEDEQLQNLKRRYATYRHKLEEALQGTWKLD
;
A
#
# COMPACT_ATOMS: atom_id res chain seq x y z
N MET A 1 -10.36 4.22 31.33
CA MET A 1 -11.29 4.31 30.19
C MET A 1 -10.56 3.80 28.96
N LEU A 2 -10.59 2.49 28.71
CA LEU A 2 -10.22 1.86 27.43
C LEU A 2 -10.74 0.40 27.42
N PRO A 3 -12.07 0.20 27.37
CA PRO A 3 -12.63 -0.93 26.65
C PRO A 3 -13.33 -0.35 25.41
N PHE A 4 -13.10 -0.88 24.20
CA PHE A 4 -14.11 -0.96 23.10
C PHE A 4 -13.56 -1.33 21.72
N PHE A 5 -12.24 -1.55 21.52
CA PHE A 5 -11.72 -1.74 20.16
C PHE A 5 -11.69 -3.18 19.62
N LEU A 6 -12.24 -4.18 20.32
CA LEU A 6 -12.25 -5.57 19.83
C LEU A 6 -13.66 -6.19 19.78
N SER A 7 -14.55 -5.64 18.95
CA SER A 7 -15.81 -6.34 18.61
C SER A 7 -16.38 -6.09 17.22
N ARG A 8 -15.62 -5.54 16.27
CA ARG A 8 -15.99 -5.65 14.85
C ARG A 8 -14.79 -6.09 14.05
N GLY A 9 -14.96 -7.21 13.35
CA GLY A 9 -13.93 -7.93 12.60
C GLY A 9 -13.28 -7.08 11.51
N PHE A 10 -12.28 -6.29 11.90
CA PHE A 10 -11.24 -5.79 11.03
C PHE A 10 -9.98 -6.63 11.26
N TYR A 11 -10.02 -7.90 10.85
CA TYR A 11 -8.79 -8.59 10.48
C TYR A 11 -8.34 -8.03 9.13
N ARG A 12 -7.85 -6.79 9.14
CA ARG A 12 -6.95 -6.34 8.10
C ARG A 12 -5.56 -6.61 8.65
N VAL A 13 -5.03 -7.78 8.28
CA VAL A 13 -3.67 -8.20 8.61
C VAL A 13 -2.73 -7.16 8.01
N TYR A 14 -2.36 -6.16 8.80
CA TYR A 14 -1.20 -5.34 8.54
C TYR A 14 -0.01 -6.20 8.91
N HIS A 15 0.48 -6.96 7.94
CA HIS A 15 1.81 -7.52 8.08
C HIS A 15 2.77 -6.34 8.08
N GLN A 16 3.34 -6.09 9.25
CA GLN A 16 4.44 -5.17 9.44
C GLN A 16 5.61 -5.73 8.63
N ASP A 17 5.79 -5.19 7.43
CA ASP A 17 7.04 -5.33 6.72
C ASP A 17 8.04 -4.52 7.54
N VAL A 18 8.79 -5.25 8.38
CA VAL A 18 10.07 -4.86 8.93
C VAL A 18 10.81 -4.05 7.87
N GLU A 19 11.12 -2.80 8.21
CA GLU A 19 12.12 -2.00 7.50
C GLU A 19 13.44 -2.79 7.49
N LYS A 20 13.57 -3.70 6.53
CA LYS A 20 14.84 -3.91 5.89
C LYS A 20 14.98 -2.73 4.95
N GLU A 21 15.71 -1.71 5.40
CA GLU A 21 16.65 -1.01 4.54
C GLU A 21 17.51 -2.06 3.83
N LYS A 22 16.96 -2.63 2.77
CA LYS A 22 17.70 -3.17 1.67
C LYS A 22 17.28 -2.31 0.51
N GLU A 23 18.02 -1.23 0.31
CA GLU A 23 18.17 -0.60 -1.00
C GLU A 23 18.75 -1.64 -1.97
N THR A 24 17.95 -2.63 -2.37
CA THR A 24 18.19 -3.33 -3.62
C THR A 24 17.47 -2.52 -4.68
N HIS A 25 18.03 -1.36 -4.99
CA HIS A 25 17.78 -0.69 -6.26
C HIS A 25 18.28 -1.61 -7.38
N ASN A 26 17.53 -2.66 -7.69
CA ASN A 26 17.69 -3.41 -8.93
C ASN A 26 17.15 -2.50 -10.03
N TYR A 27 17.97 -1.53 -10.43
CA TYR A 27 17.69 -0.73 -11.61
C TYR A 27 17.71 -1.67 -12.80
N LEU A 28 16.54 -1.80 -13.44
CA LEU A 28 16.43 -2.43 -14.74
C LEU A 28 17.44 -1.80 -15.71
N SER A 29 18.11 -2.62 -16.51
CA SER A 29 18.97 -2.14 -17.58
C SER A 29 18.16 -1.34 -18.60
N THR A 30 18.84 -0.58 -19.47
CA THR A 30 18.16 0.20 -20.51
C THR A 30 17.40 -0.72 -21.48
N GLU A 31 17.94 -1.91 -21.75
CA GLU A 31 17.33 -2.95 -22.57
C GLU A 31 16.09 -3.53 -21.89
N GLU A 32 16.16 -3.83 -20.59
CA GLU A 32 15.01 -4.32 -19.81
C GLU A 32 13.89 -3.27 -19.74
N ILE A 33 14.24 -1.99 -19.61
CA ILE A 33 13.26 -0.89 -19.65
C ILE A 33 12.59 -0.83 -21.04
N LYS A 34 13.38 -0.90 -22.13
CA LYS A 34 12.84 -0.93 -23.50
C LYS A 34 11.85 -2.07 -23.69
N GLU A 35 12.23 -3.27 -23.28
CA GLU A 35 11.39 -4.47 -23.38
C GLU A 35 10.12 -4.33 -22.54
N LYS A 36 10.24 -3.91 -21.27
CA LYS A 36 9.06 -3.71 -20.42
C LYS A 36 8.14 -2.63 -20.95
N VAL A 37 8.65 -1.51 -21.47
CA VAL A 37 7.82 -0.46 -22.07
C VAL A 37 7.08 -0.99 -23.29
N HIS A 38 7.76 -1.78 -24.13
CA HIS A 38 7.12 -2.44 -25.27
C HIS A 38 5.99 -3.37 -24.81
N ASN A 39 6.28 -4.30 -23.90
CA ASN A 39 5.30 -5.26 -23.36
C ASN A 39 4.13 -4.56 -22.63
N TYR A 40 4.43 -3.49 -21.89
CA TYR A 40 3.41 -2.64 -21.27
C TYR A 40 2.47 -2.09 -22.34
N ASN A 41 3.00 -1.49 -23.40
CA ASN A 41 2.20 -0.88 -24.46
C ASN A 41 1.41 -1.87 -25.32
N LEU A 42 1.81 -3.14 -25.36
CA LEU A 42 1.04 -4.23 -25.98
C LEU A 42 -0.18 -4.63 -25.16
N THR A 43 -0.08 -4.52 -23.83
CA THR A 43 -1.14 -4.95 -22.89
C THR A 43 -2.05 -3.82 -22.44
N VAL A 44 -1.68 -2.57 -22.72
CA VAL A 44 -2.51 -1.38 -22.49
C VAL A 44 -3.72 -1.41 -23.43
N THR A 45 -4.92 -1.43 -22.85
CA THR A 45 -6.20 -1.40 -23.57
C THR A 45 -6.73 0.02 -23.77
N ASP A 46 -6.22 1.00 -23.03
CA ASP A 46 -6.60 2.41 -23.14
C ASP A 46 -5.55 3.23 -23.91
N LYS A 47 -5.68 4.57 -23.92
CA LYS A 47 -4.71 5.46 -24.57
C LYS A 47 -3.50 5.79 -23.67
N LEU A 48 -3.39 5.18 -22.49
CA LEU A 48 -2.41 5.54 -21.47
C LEU A 48 -1.11 4.75 -21.60
N LYS A 49 -0.49 4.87 -22.77
CA LYS A 49 0.78 4.21 -23.10
C LYS A 49 1.98 4.91 -22.45
N MET A 50 3.09 4.19 -22.37
CA MET A 50 4.39 4.71 -21.99
C MET A 50 5.23 5.05 -23.22
N THR A 51 6.05 6.09 -23.11
CA THR A 51 6.95 6.52 -24.18
C THR A 51 8.37 6.52 -23.64
N LEU A 52 9.28 5.79 -24.28
CA LEU A 52 10.70 5.84 -23.95
C LEU A 52 11.40 6.89 -24.83
N ASN A 53 12.11 7.81 -24.21
CA ASN A 53 12.90 8.82 -24.91
C ASN A 53 14.32 8.33 -25.18
N SER A 54 15.01 8.98 -26.12
CA SER A 54 16.40 8.66 -26.50
C SER A 54 17.41 8.84 -25.35
N ASN A 55 17.09 9.68 -24.36
CA ASN A 55 17.90 9.89 -23.17
C ASN A 55 17.72 8.82 -22.07
N GLY A 56 16.95 7.77 -22.34
CA GLY A 56 16.66 6.69 -21.38
C GLY A 56 15.55 7.00 -20.37
N ILE A 57 15.04 8.24 -20.35
CA ILE A 57 13.89 8.62 -19.53
C ILE A 57 12.62 8.18 -20.25
N TYR A 58 11.75 7.45 -19.55
CA TYR A 58 10.43 7.13 -20.06
C TYR A 58 9.37 7.97 -19.35
N THR A 59 8.28 8.25 -20.06
CA THR A 59 7.10 8.92 -19.53
C THR A 59 5.89 8.02 -19.67
N GLY A 60 4.85 8.30 -18.89
CA GLY A 60 3.61 7.56 -18.95
C GLY A 60 2.62 8.07 -17.93
N PHE A 61 1.60 7.26 -17.68
CA PHE A 61 0.48 7.65 -16.84
C PHE A 61 0.39 6.81 -15.58
N ILE A 62 0.03 7.47 -14.48
CA ILE A 62 -0.42 6.81 -13.26
C ILE A 62 -1.80 7.33 -12.87
N LYS A 63 -2.60 6.46 -12.27
CA LYS A 63 -3.90 6.79 -11.69
C LYS A 63 -3.76 6.76 -10.16
N VAL A 64 -4.03 7.88 -9.51
CA VAL A 64 -3.97 8.03 -8.06
C VAL A 64 -5.37 8.34 -7.54
N GLN A 65 -5.87 7.48 -6.66
CA GLN A 65 -7.12 7.71 -5.96
C GLN A 65 -6.87 8.64 -4.77
N MET A 66 -7.65 9.71 -4.68
CA MET A 66 -7.57 10.66 -3.56
C MET A 66 -8.51 10.19 -2.45
N GLU A 67 -7.96 9.74 -1.33
CA GLU A 67 -8.70 9.33 -0.13
C GLU A 67 -8.27 10.23 1.05
N LEU A 68 -8.69 11.49 1.00
CA LEU A 68 -8.43 12.48 2.05
C LEU A 68 -9.57 12.45 3.08
N CYS A 69 -9.38 12.85 4.33
CA CYS A 69 -10.46 12.87 5.33
C CYS A 69 -10.76 14.31 5.76
N ARG A 70 -12.04 14.72 5.69
CA ARG A 70 -12.62 15.97 6.26
C ARG A 70 -12.28 17.28 5.50
N PRO A 71 -12.96 18.42 5.80
CA PRO A 71 -12.95 19.56 4.89
C PRO A 71 -11.60 20.27 4.98
N LEU A 72 -10.78 20.01 3.97
CA LEU A 72 -9.47 20.60 3.82
C LEU A 72 -9.63 22.12 3.65
N SER A 73 -8.69 22.87 4.23
CA SER A 73 -8.55 24.28 3.89
C SER A 73 -8.15 24.35 2.42
N VAL A 74 -9.02 24.93 1.60
CA VAL A 74 -8.82 25.16 0.18
C VAL A 74 -8.69 26.65 -0.05
N TRP A 75 -7.71 27.03 -0.86
CA TRP A 75 -7.60 28.39 -1.37
C TRP A 75 -8.65 28.61 -2.46
N THR A 76 -9.50 29.61 -2.28
CA THR A 76 -10.34 30.10 -3.39
C THR A 76 -9.50 30.99 -4.31
N SER A 77 -9.95 31.22 -5.54
CA SER A 77 -9.30 32.14 -6.50
C SER A 77 -9.14 33.59 -5.99
N ARG A 78 -9.67 33.90 -4.80
CA ARG A 78 -9.61 35.19 -4.11
C ARG A 78 -8.67 35.22 -2.90
N ASN A 79 -7.85 34.17 -2.68
CA ASN A 79 -6.99 33.99 -1.51
C ASN A 79 -7.72 33.98 -0.16
N GLU A 80 -8.99 33.57 -0.13
CA GLU A 80 -9.71 33.29 1.11
C GLU A 80 -9.61 31.79 1.42
N GLU A 81 -9.13 31.43 2.62
CA GLU A 81 -9.18 30.07 3.14
C GLU A 81 -10.63 29.68 3.45
N LYS A 82 -11.13 28.64 2.77
CA LYS A 82 -12.44 28.06 3.06
C LYS A 82 -12.30 26.55 3.25
N HIS A 83 -12.99 26.02 4.26
CA HIS A 83 -13.13 24.59 4.47
C HIS A 83 -14.00 24.01 3.35
N ALA A 84 -13.39 23.37 2.35
CA ALA A 84 -14.10 22.74 1.26
C ALA A 84 -13.98 21.22 1.38
N PHE A 85 -15.09 20.52 1.17
CA PHE A 85 -15.10 19.07 1.07
C PHE A 85 -14.49 18.69 -0.29
N ILE A 86 -13.19 18.42 -0.32
CA ILE A 86 -12.57 17.76 -1.48
C ILE A 86 -13.18 16.36 -1.53
N ASN A 87 -13.88 16.05 -2.64
CA ASN A 87 -14.60 14.79 -2.81
C ASN A 87 -13.67 13.59 -2.56
N ASN A 88 -13.89 12.89 -1.45
CA ASN A 88 -13.30 11.59 -1.14
C ASN A 88 -13.57 10.63 -2.30
N GLY A 89 -12.53 10.06 -2.88
CA GLY A 89 -12.62 9.04 -3.92
C GLY A 89 -12.42 9.54 -5.36
N CYS A 90 -12.02 10.80 -5.59
CA CYS A 90 -11.70 11.23 -6.95
C CYS A 90 -10.42 10.55 -7.48
N MET A 91 -10.51 9.98 -8.69
CA MET A 91 -9.38 9.36 -9.39
C MET A 91 -8.67 10.42 -10.24
N ASN A 92 -7.38 10.64 -10.00
CA ASN A 92 -6.59 11.59 -10.77
C ASN A 92 -5.57 10.86 -11.65
N THR A 93 -5.62 11.12 -12.97
CA THR A 93 -4.64 10.58 -13.91
C THR A 93 -3.56 11.63 -14.15
N LEU A 94 -2.31 11.28 -13.85
CA LEU A 94 -1.14 12.14 -14.06
C LEU A 94 -0.28 11.59 -15.17
N HIS A 95 0.25 12.47 -16.01
CA HIS A 95 1.35 12.15 -16.93
C HIS A 95 2.66 12.58 -16.27
N ILE A 96 3.56 11.62 -16.04
CA ILE A 96 4.82 11.81 -15.29
C ILE A 96 5.98 11.12 -16.02
N SER A 97 7.21 11.45 -15.64
CA SER A 97 8.43 10.78 -16.10
C SER A 97 8.92 9.74 -15.08
N SER A 98 9.88 8.92 -15.51
CA SER A 98 10.55 7.92 -14.67
C SER A 98 11.38 8.52 -13.55
N THR A 99 11.73 9.81 -13.65
CA THR A 99 12.50 10.53 -12.62
C THR A 99 11.60 11.16 -11.56
N ASN A 100 10.29 11.27 -11.80
CA ASN A 100 9.40 11.86 -10.82
C ASN A 100 9.36 11.02 -9.54
N THR A 101 9.53 11.68 -8.41
CA THR A 101 9.51 11.03 -7.09
C THR A 101 8.11 11.01 -6.50
N VAL A 102 7.88 10.17 -5.50
CA VAL A 102 6.64 10.15 -4.72
C VAL A 102 6.36 11.53 -4.13
N ARG A 103 7.36 12.23 -3.59
CA ARG A 103 7.20 13.58 -3.03
C ARG A 103 6.65 14.57 -4.06
N GLU A 104 7.25 14.61 -5.24
CA GLU A 104 6.81 15.50 -6.33
C GLU A 104 5.37 15.18 -6.78
N VAL A 105 5.02 13.90 -6.83
CA VAL A 105 3.64 13.47 -7.17
C VAL A 105 2.65 13.95 -6.11
N ILE A 106 3.00 13.84 -4.82
CA ILE A 106 2.16 14.36 -3.72
C ILE A 106 1.99 15.87 -3.86
N GLU A 107 3.08 16.62 -4.00
CA GLU A 107 3.06 18.08 -4.15
C GLU A 107 2.22 18.53 -5.36
N ALA A 108 2.39 17.87 -6.51
CA ALA A 108 1.64 18.17 -7.72
C ALA A 108 0.13 17.90 -7.55
N LEU A 109 -0.24 16.81 -6.86
CA LEU A 109 -1.63 16.48 -6.55
C LEU A 109 -2.25 17.51 -5.62
N LEU A 110 -1.59 17.82 -4.50
CA LEU A 110 -2.08 18.80 -3.52
C LEU A 110 -2.26 20.18 -4.14
N LYS A 111 -1.29 20.63 -4.96
CA LYS A 111 -1.39 21.88 -5.70
C LYS A 111 -2.57 21.88 -6.68
N LYS A 112 -2.77 20.77 -7.42
CA LYS A 112 -3.89 20.64 -8.38
C LYS A 112 -5.26 20.68 -7.70
N PHE A 113 -5.36 20.19 -6.46
CA PHE A 113 -6.59 20.24 -5.67
C PHE A 113 -6.64 21.42 -4.70
N LEU A 114 -5.69 22.37 -4.78
CA LEU A 114 -5.62 23.58 -3.96
C LEU A 114 -5.62 23.30 -2.45
N VAL A 115 -5.03 22.19 -2.04
CA VAL A 115 -4.88 21.82 -0.62
C VAL A 115 -3.85 22.73 0.02
N SER A 116 -4.25 23.50 1.04
CA SER A 116 -3.36 24.45 1.74
C SER A 116 -2.38 23.78 2.71
N GLU A 117 -2.61 22.52 3.05
CA GLU A 117 -1.84 21.79 4.04
C GLU A 117 -0.47 21.34 3.56
N SER A 118 0.45 21.12 4.51
CA SER A 118 1.80 20.67 4.20
C SER A 118 1.80 19.28 3.54
N PRO A 119 2.56 19.08 2.45
CA PRO A 119 2.74 17.76 1.82
C PRO A 119 3.18 16.65 2.78
N ALA A 120 3.87 17.01 3.87
CA ALA A 120 4.32 16.06 4.90
C ALA A 120 3.17 15.38 5.66
N LYS A 121 1.98 15.99 5.68
CA LYS A 121 0.76 15.41 6.24
C LYS A 121 0.15 14.35 5.34
N PHE A 122 0.66 14.14 4.13
CA PHE A 122 0.13 13.17 3.19
C PHE A 122 1.17 12.08 2.91
N ALA A 123 0.69 10.94 2.44
CA ALA A 123 1.52 9.87 1.96
C ALA A 123 0.85 9.16 0.79
N LEU A 124 1.67 8.75 -0.18
CA LEU A 124 1.24 7.92 -1.28
C LEU A 124 1.40 6.45 -0.90
N TYR A 125 0.36 5.67 -1.13
CA TYR A 125 0.35 4.24 -0.85
C TYR A 125 0.24 3.45 -2.16
N LYS A 126 0.93 2.32 -2.22
CA LYS A 126 0.66 1.27 -3.22
C LYS A 126 -0.31 0.25 -2.64
N ARG A 127 -1.29 -0.16 -3.44
CA ARG A 127 -2.23 -1.24 -3.13
C ARG A 127 -2.02 -2.37 -4.12
N CYS A 128 -1.70 -3.56 -3.63
CA CYS A 128 -1.42 -4.75 -4.44
C CYS A 128 -2.28 -5.92 -3.99
N HIS A 129 -2.67 -6.79 -4.92
CA HIS A 129 -3.33 -8.05 -4.62
C HIS A 129 -2.31 -9.19 -4.54
N LYS A 130 -2.37 -9.99 -3.47
CA LYS A 130 -1.63 -11.26 -3.34
C LYS A 130 -2.53 -12.27 -2.61
N GLU A 131 -2.68 -13.47 -3.16
CA GLU A 131 -3.42 -14.59 -2.51
C GLU A 131 -4.84 -14.20 -2.03
N ASP A 132 -5.60 -13.48 -2.86
CA ASP A 132 -6.95 -12.97 -2.57
C ASP A 132 -7.04 -11.89 -1.45
N GLN A 133 -5.89 -11.42 -0.95
CA GLN A 133 -5.80 -10.33 0.02
C GLN A 133 -5.24 -9.05 -0.61
N VAL A 134 -5.74 -7.91 -0.12
CA VAL A 134 -5.35 -6.57 -0.57
C VAL A 134 -4.38 -5.94 0.41
N TYR A 135 -3.11 -5.88 0.01
CA TYR A 135 -2.04 -5.25 0.77
C TYR A 135 -1.98 -3.76 0.44
N THR A 136 -1.65 -2.93 1.44
CA THR A 136 -1.44 -1.50 1.25
C THR A 136 -0.16 -1.10 1.97
N CYS A 137 0.81 -0.58 1.22
CA CYS A 137 2.12 -0.18 1.74
C CYS A 137 2.35 1.30 1.45
N LYS A 138 2.89 2.03 2.44
CA LYS A 138 3.36 3.40 2.24
C LYS A 138 4.57 3.39 1.32
N LEU A 139 4.61 4.32 0.36
CA LEU A 139 5.78 4.57 -0.47
C LEU A 139 6.70 5.57 0.20
N SER A 140 8.00 5.36 0.04
CA SER A 140 9.03 6.33 0.44
C SER A 140 9.02 7.53 -0.50
N ASP A 141 9.30 8.72 0.05
CA ASP A 141 9.35 9.99 -0.70
C ASP A 141 10.28 9.95 -1.91
N ARG A 142 11.32 9.11 -1.87
CA ARG A 142 12.35 8.97 -2.92
C ARG A 142 12.01 7.91 -3.98
N GLU A 143 11.00 7.08 -3.78
CA GLU A 143 10.60 6.09 -4.78
C GLU A 143 10.03 6.75 -6.03
N HIS A 144 10.03 6.00 -7.14
CA HIS A 144 9.54 6.46 -8.44
C HIS A 144 8.24 5.74 -8.83
N PRO A 145 7.06 6.38 -8.73
CA PRO A 145 5.78 5.72 -8.97
C PRO A 145 5.62 5.15 -10.39
N LEU A 146 6.19 5.81 -11.40
CA LEU A 146 6.13 5.34 -12.79
C LEU A 146 6.91 4.04 -12.98
N TYR A 147 8.05 3.89 -12.30
CA TYR A 147 8.82 2.65 -12.31
C TYR A 147 8.01 1.48 -11.72
N LEU A 148 7.37 1.71 -10.57
CA LEU A 148 6.50 0.69 -9.95
C LEU A 148 5.36 0.29 -10.90
N ARG A 149 4.78 1.24 -11.62
CA ARG A 149 3.75 0.98 -12.65
C ARG A 149 4.31 0.16 -13.81
N LEU A 150 5.50 0.49 -14.32
CA LEU A 150 6.15 -0.24 -15.41
C LEU A 150 6.39 -1.70 -15.03
N VAL A 151 6.88 -1.95 -13.81
CA VAL A 151 7.17 -3.29 -13.30
C VAL A 151 5.89 -4.10 -13.07
N ALA A 152 4.83 -3.49 -12.53
CA ALA A 152 3.57 -4.17 -12.23
C ALA A 152 2.65 -4.36 -13.46
N GLY A 153 2.83 -3.55 -14.50
CA GLY A 153 1.99 -3.55 -15.70
C GLY A 153 0.76 -2.62 -15.60
N PRO A 154 -0.03 -2.53 -16.68
CA PRO A 154 -1.09 -1.52 -16.82
C PRO A 154 -2.35 -1.82 -15.99
N LYS A 155 -2.51 -3.04 -15.50
CA LYS A 155 -3.69 -3.47 -14.73
C LYS A 155 -3.74 -2.78 -13.38
N THR A 156 -4.87 -2.14 -13.07
CA THR A 156 -5.11 -1.48 -11.78
C THR A 156 -5.37 -2.46 -10.65
N GLU A 157 -5.74 -3.70 -10.97
CA GLU A 157 -5.91 -4.81 -10.02
C GLU A 157 -4.57 -5.25 -9.43
N THR A 158 -3.51 -5.31 -10.25
CA THR A 158 -2.17 -5.69 -9.80
C THR A 158 -1.57 -4.64 -8.88
N LEU A 159 -1.73 -3.36 -9.25
CA LEU A 159 -1.20 -2.22 -8.53
C LEU A 159 -2.16 -1.05 -8.70
N SER A 160 -2.52 -0.38 -7.60
CA SER A 160 -3.19 0.92 -7.60
C SER A 160 -2.51 1.87 -6.62
N PHE A 161 -2.59 3.18 -6.89
CA PHE A 161 -2.01 4.21 -6.04
C PHE A 161 -3.10 4.98 -5.32
N VAL A 162 -2.88 5.26 -4.04
CA VAL A 162 -3.84 5.97 -3.20
C VAL A 162 -3.12 7.04 -2.41
N LEU A 163 -3.55 8.29 -2.53
CA LEU A 163 -3.09 9.38 -1.68
C LEU A 163 -3.99 9.47 -0.45
N ARG A 164 -3.38 9.41 0.74
CA ARG A 164 -4.10 9.55 2.01
C ARG A 164 -3.40 10.57 2.89
N GLU A 165 -4.16 11.12 3.82
CA GLU A 165 -3.58 11.80 4.97
C GLU A 165 -2.80 10.79 5.82
N ARG A 166 -1.64 11.19 6.30
CA ARG A 166 -0.86 10.45 7.28
C ARG A 166 -1.62 10.56 8.59
N GLU A 167 -2.23 9.46 9.01
CA GLU A 167 -2.68 9.34 10.39
C GLU A 167 -1.44 9.60 11.26
N THR A 168 -1.49 10.70 12.01
CA THR A 168 -0.37 11.13 12.83
C THR A 168 -0.21 10.11 13.94
N GLY A 169 0.77 9.20 13.79
CA GLY A 169 1.36 8.42 14.87
C GLY A 169 0.45 7.41 15.57
N GLU A 170 0.26 6.22 14.99
CA GLU A 170 -0.11 5.07 15.83
C GLU A 170 1.08 4.52 16.62
N TRP A 171 2.33 4.78 16.23
CA TRP A 171 3.51 4.23 16.94
C TRP A 171 4.62 5.25 17.18
N GLU A 172 4.84 6.21 16.27
CA GLU A 172 5.84 7.27 16.49
C GLU A 172 5.47 8.24 17.63
N ALA A 173 4.20 8.25 18.05
CA ALA A 173 3.73 9.01 19.21
C ALA A 173 4.08 8.34 20.55
N PHE A 174 4.53 7.09 20.54
CA PHE A 174 4.86 6.32 21.72
C PHE A 174 6.36 6.37 22.02
N SER A 175 6.69 6.48 23.29
CA SER A 175 8.07 6.41 23.76
C SER A 175 8.65 5.00 23.55
N LEU A 176 9.98 4.91 23.49
CA LEU A 176 10.67 3.62 23.31
C LEU A 176 10.22 2.54 24.33
N PRO A 177 10.02 2.84 25.63
CA PRO A 177 9.49 1.85 26.59
C PRO A 177 8.07 1.38 26.27
N GLU A 178 7.21 2.26 25.76
CA GLU A 178 5.84 1.89 25.36
C GLU A 178 5.88 0.96 24.14
N LEU A 179 6.72 1.28 23.14
CA LEU A 179 6.98 0.40 21.98
C LEU A 179 7.49 -0.98 22.41
N GLN A 180 8.41 -1.05 23.36
CA GLN A 180 8.88 -2.33 23.91
C GLN A 180 7.76 -3.10 24.62
N ASN A 181 6.85 -2.42 25.29
CA ASN A 181 5.69 -3.05 25.92
C ASN A 181 4.73 -3.63 24.87
N PHE A 182 4.47 -2.90 23.79
CA PHE A 182 3.66 -3.39 22.68
C PHE A 182 4.28 -4.64 22.03
N LEU A 183 5.59 -4.64 21.77
CA LEU A 183 6.30 -5.82 21.27
C LEU A 183 6.14 -7.03 22.20
N ARG A 184 6.25 -6.82 23.51
CA ARG A 184 6.05 -7.88 24.50
C ARG A 184 4.63 -8.44 24.49
N ILE A 185 3.63 -7.59 24.34
CA ILE A 185 2.21 -8.00 24.25
C ILE A 185 1.99 -8.81 22.97
N LEU A 186 2.48 -8.31 21.83
CA LEU A 186 2.35 -8.99 20.53
C LEU A 186 3.03 -10.35 20.53
N ASN A 187 4.26 -10.47 21.06
CA ASN A 187 4.97 -11.75 21.16
C ASN A 187 4.17 -12.77 21.99
N LYS A 188 3.59 -12.31 23.11
CA LYS A 188 2.75 -13.18 23.95
C LYS A 188 1.49 -13.63 23.21
N GLU A 189 0.83 -12.73 22.49
CA GLU A 189 -0.37 -13.04 21.72
C GLU A 189 -0.05 -14.02 20.57
N GLU A 190 1.07 -13.81 19.87
CA GLU A 190 1.55 -14.72 18.82
C GLU A 190 1.81 -16.13 19.37
N ASP A 191 2.49 -16.23 20.52
CA ASP A 191 2.74 -17.51 21.20
C ASP A 191 1.42 -18.21 21.56
N GLU A 192 0.45 -17.49 22.11
CA GLU A 192 -0.87 -18.02 22.44
C GLU A 192 -1.62 -18.53 21.19
N GLN A 193 -1.58 -17.78 20.09
CA GLN A 193 -2.17 -18.18 18.82
C GLN A 193 -1.49 -19.43 18.24
N LEU A 194 -0.16 -19.49 18.29
CA LEU A 194 0.61 -20.64 17.82
C LEU A 194 0.28 -21.90 18.63
N GLN A 195 0.16 -21.78 19.96
CA GLN A 195 -0.22 -22.90 20.82
C GLN A 195 -1.66 -23.36 20.54
N ASN A 196 -2.59 -22.43 20.34
CA ASN A 196 -3.96 -22.76 19.96
C ASN A 196 -4.01 -23.50 18.61
N LEU A 197 -3.24 -23.04 17.62
CA LEU A 197 -3.15 -23.69 16.31
C LEU A 197 -2.56 -25.11 16.43
N LYS A 198 -1.47 -25.28 17.18
CA LYS A 198 -0.86 -26.59 17.46
C LYS A 198 -1.86 -27.54 18.11
N ARG A 199 -2.60 -27.09 19.12
CA ARG A 199 -3.62 -27.90 19.80
C ARG A 199 -4.74 -28.31 18.84
N ARG A 200 -5.20 -27.39 17.99
CA ARG A 200 -6.24 -27.67 16.99
C ARG A 200 -5.76 -28.69 15.96
N TYR A 201 -4.53 -28.56 15.49
CA TYR A 201 -3.92 -29.52 14.57
C TYR A 201 -3.73 -30.90 15.23
N ALA A 202 -3.27 -30.95 16.48
CA ALA A 202 -3.14 -32.20 17.23
C ALA A 202 -4.49 -32.90 17.41
N THR A 203 -5.53 -32.14 17.77
CA THR A 203 -6.90 -32.66 17.90
C THR A 203 -7.42 -33.21 16.57
N TYR A 204 -7.20 -32.47 15.49
CA TYR A 204 -7.62 -32.89 14.15
C TYR A 204 -6.88 -34.15 13.68
N ARG A 205 -5.57 -34.19 13.93
CA ARG A 205 -4.73 -35.36 13.66
C ARG A 205 -5.22 -36.60 14.42
N HIS A 206 -5.52 -36.48 15.71
CA HIS A 206 -6.05 -37.58 16.51
C HIS A 206 -7.35 -38.13 15.91
N LYS A 207 -8.30 -37.25 15.54
CA LYS A 207 -9.55 -37.66 14.91
C LYS A 207 -9.35 -38.36 13.57
N LEU A 208 -8.37 -37.91 12.78
CA LEU A 208 -7.97 -38.55 11.53
C LEU A 208 -7.40 -39.95 11.78
N GLU A 209 -6.53 -40.10 12.77
CA GLU A 209 -5.95 -41.39 13.16
C GLU A 209 -7.03 -42.36 13.66
N GLU A 210 -7.98 -41.90 14.49
CA GLU A 210 -9.14 -42.69 14.93
C GLU A 210 -10.02 -43.14 13.75
N ALA A 211 -10.30 -42.24 12.81
CA ALA A 211 -11.08 -42.57 11.62
C ALA A 211 -10.36 -43.59 10.72
N LEU A 212 -9.04 -43.45 10.58
CA LEU A 212 -8.20 -44.40 9.82
C LEU A 212 -8.08 -45.76 10.51
N GLN A 213 -8.16 -45.84 11.85
CA GLN A 213 -8.18 -47.11 12.58
C GLN A 213 -9.56 -47.76 12.54
N GLY A 214 -10.64 -46.96 12.50
CA GLY A 214 -12.01 -47.44 12.36
C GLY A 214 -12.31 -48.13 11.02
N THR A 215 -11.53 -47.85 9.97
CA THR A 215 -11.69 -48.48 8.65
C THR A 215 -11.07 -49.88 8.52
N TRP A 216 -10.33 -50.37 9.53
CA TRP A 216 -9.74 -51.73 9.52
C TRP A 216 -10.52 -52.75 10.35
N LYS A 217 -11.70 -52.39 10.87
CA LYS A 217 -12.64 -53.33 11.51
C LYS A 217 -13.84 -53.60 10.60
N LEU A 218 -13.56 -54.21 9.46
CA LEU A 218 -14.55 -54.90 8.64
C LEU A 218 -13.98 -56.30 8.38
N ASP A 219 -14.26 -57.20 9.32
CA ASP A 219 -14.31 -58.66 9.15
C ASP A 219 -15.43 -59.20 10.06
#